data_AF-A0A3D0Q6N3-F1
#
_entry.id   AF-A0A3D0Q6N3-F1
#
_cell.length_a   1.000
_cell.length_b   1.000
_cell.length_c   1.000
_cell.angle_alpha   90.00
_cell.angle_beta   90.00
_cell.angle_gamma   90.00
#
_symmetry.space_group_name_H-M   'P 1'
#
loop_
_entity.id
_entity.type
_entity.pdbx_description
1 polymer ?
#
loop_
_entity_poly.entity_id
_entity_poly.type
_entity_poly.pdbx_seq_one_letter_code
_entity_poly.pdbx_strand_id
1 'polypeptide(L)'
;VVTALVSNLAQLMVSGPNFGGLSGVVYGLVGFVWITGWLRPQWGLYLPKAIVGFMLVWLLLGFADVLWVNMANAAHTAGLISGCVMAWLLTLGSGKPTAR
;
A
#
# COMPACT_ATOMS: atom_id res chain seq x y z
N VAL A 1 -3.93 5.67 10.44
CA VAL A 1 -4.59 4.81 11.46
C VAL A 1 -5.12 3.52 10.85
N VAL A 2 -6.04 3.59 9.88
CA VAL A 2 -6.63 2.38 9.23
C VAL A 2 -5.56 1.44 8.69
N THR A 3 -4.66 1.93 7.84
CA THR A 3 -3.57 1.12 7.26
C THR A 3 -2.67 0.49 8.32
N ALA A 4 -2.39 1.19 9.43
CA ALA A 4 -1.61 0.66 10.54
C ALA A 4 -2.36 -0.49 11.24
N LEU A 5 -3.64 -0.33 11.53
CA LEU A 5 -4.43 -1.38 12.19
C LEU A 5 -4.52 -2.62 11.29
N VAL A 6 -4.89 -2.45 10.02
CA VAL A 6 -5.04 -3.55 9.07
C VAL A 6 -3.71 -4.27 8.83
N SER A 7 -2.62 -3.53 8.61
CA SER A 7 -1.31 -4.14 8.36
C SER A 7 -0.78 -4.90 9.57
N ASN A 8 -0.86 -4.32 10.77
CA ASN A 8 -0.33 -4.97 11.96
C ASN A 8 -1.19 -6.17 12.37
N LEU A 9 -2.52 -6.09 12.25
CA LEU A 9 -3.38 -7.24 12.53
C LEU A 9 -3.13 -8.40 11.55
N ALA A 10 -2.99 -8.11 10.26
CA ALA A 10 -2.68 -9.14 9.26
C ALA A 10 -1.36 -9.85 9.56
N GLN A 11 -0.31 -9.11 9.91
CA GLN A 11 0.97 -9.71 10.25
C GLN A 11 0.92 -10.52 11.55
N LEU A 12 0.21 -10.01 12.57
CA LEU A 12 0.01 -10.72 13.83
C LEU A 12 -0.67 -12.07 13.62
N MET A 13 -1.70 -12.12 12.76
CA MET A 13 -2.44 -13.35 12.47
C MET A 13 -1.60 -14.39 11.70
N VAL A 14 -0.65 -13.95 10.88
CA VAL A 14 0.14 -14.85 10.02
C VAL A 14 1.44 -15.30 10.70
N SER A 15 2.10 -14.43 11.47
CA SER A 15 3.47 -14.66 11.96
C SER A 15 3.67 -14.41 13.45
N GLY A 16 2.60 -14.09 14.20
CA GLY A 16 2.70 -13.77 15.63
C GLY A 16 3.22 -12.35 15.89
N PRO A 17 3.50 -11.98 17.16
CA PRO A 17 3.73 -10.60 17.57
C PRO A 17 5.17 -10.09 17.36
N ASN A 18 6.10 -10.93 16.93
CA ASN A 18 7.52 -10.58 16.80
C ASN A 18 7.82 -9.82 15.50
N PHE A 19 7.18 -8.67 15.32
CA PHE A 19 7.40 -7.76 14.20
C PHE A 19 7.15 -6.31 14.64
N GLY A 20 7.56 -5.35 13.83
CA GLY A 20 7.28 -3.95 14.09
C GLY A 20 7.76 -3.03 12.98
N GLY A 21 7.28 -1.79 13.03
CA GLY A 21 7.71 -0.72 12.13
C GLY A 21 6.56 -0.06 11.35
N LEU A 22 6.91 0.96 10.58
CA LEU A 22 5.97 1.78 9.82
C LEU A 22 5.75 1.31 8.38
N SER A 23 6.47 0.27 7.94
CA SER A 23 6.51 -0.14 6.54
C SER A 23 5.14 -0.56 6.00
N GLY A 24 4.28 -1.24 6.78
CA GLY A 24 2.90 -1.51 6.38
C GLY A 24 2.08 -0.25 6.10
N VAL A 25 2.28 0.82 6.88
CA VAL A 25 1.64 2.13 6.65
C VAL A 25 2.17 2.78 5.37
N VAL A 26 3.49 2.68 5.11
CA VAL A 26 4.11 3.19 3.89
C VAL A 26 3.57 2.50 2.64
N TYR A 27 3.44 1.17 2.66
CA TYR A 27 2.80 0.42 1.58
C TYR A 27 1.34 0.88 1.37
N GLY A 28 0.60 1.16 2.45
CA GLY A 28 -0.74 1.74 2.35
C GLY A 28 -0.76 3.14 1.75
N LEU A 29 0.18 4.02 2.10
CA LEU A 29 0.29 5.34 1.48
C LEU A 29 0.61 5.22 -0.02
N VAL A 30 1.52 4.31 -0.38
CA VAL A 30 1.90 4.06 -1.77
C VAL A 30 0.73 3.53 -2.58
N GLY A 31 -0.01 2.55 -2.06
CA GLY A 31 -1.22 2.04 -2.70
C GLY A 31 -2.27 3.13 -2.89
N PHE A 32 -2.48 3.97 -1.87
CA PHE A 32 -3.42 5.07 -1.93
C PHE A 32 -3.03 6.10 -3.01
N VAL A 33 -1.78 6.59 -3.00
CA VAL A 33 -1.31 7.60 -3.96
C VAL A 33 -1.28 7.04 -5.38
N TRP A 34 -0.84 5.78 -5.55
CA TRP A 34 -0.79 5.13 -6.85
C TRP A 34 -2.17 5.02 -7.50
N ILE A 35 -3.16 4.49 -6.76
CA ILE A 35 -4.53 4.34 -7.28
C ILE A 35 -5.20 5.71 -7.48
N THR A 36 -5.00 6.65 -6.54
CA THR A 36 -5.59 7.99 -6.69
C THR A 36 -5.02 8.73 -7.89
N GLY A 37 -3.70 8.68 -8.12
CA GLY A 37 -3.07 9.30 -9.28
C GLY A 37 -3.53 8.72 -10.61
N TRP A 38 -3.90 7.43 -10.63
CA TRP A 38 -4.42 6.77 -11.83
C TRP A 38 -5.91 7.09 -12.07
N LEU A 39 -6.74 7.07 -11.03
CA LEU A 39 -8.19 7.31 -11.14
C LEU A 39 -8.55 8.79 -11.19
N ARG A 40 -7.74 9.67 -10.59
CA ARG A 40 -7.97 11.12 -10.46
C ARG A 40 -6.68 11.92 -10.72
N PRO A 41 -6.10 11.86 -11.93
CA PRO A 41 -4.87 12.57 -12.26
C PRO A 41 -4.93 14.08 -12.01
N GLN A 42 -6.12 14.69 -12.12
CA GLN A 42 -6.35 16.11 -11.86
C GLN A 42 -6.16 16.54 -10.39
N TRP A 43 -6.06 15.59 -9.45
CA TRP A 43 -5.76 15.89 -8.04
C TRP A 43 -4.27 16.10 -7.77
N GLY A 44 -3.41 15.92 -8.77
CA GLY A 44 -1.97 16.19 -8.65
C GLY A 44 -1.20 15.18 -7.79
N LEU A 45 -1.85 14.09 -7.37
CA LEU A 45 -1.17 13.00 -6.68
C LEU A 45 -0.50 12.09 -7.69
N TYR A 46 0.80 11.88 -7.51
CA TYR A 46 1.62 11.09 -8.41
C TYR A 46 2.69 10.33 -7.63
N LEU A 47 3.01 9.13 -8.11
CA LEU A 47 4.13 8.34 -7.63
C LEU A 47 4.97 7.90 -8.83
N PRO A 48 6.32 8.03 -8.78
CA PRO A 48 7.16 7.55 -9.86
C PRO A 48 6.95 6.05 -10.12
N LYS A 49 6.77 5.66 -11.38
CA LYS A 49 6.59 4.25 -11.77
C LYS A 49 7.71 3.35 -11.25
N ALA A 50 8.93 3.87 -11.20
CA ALA A 50 10.08 3.16 -10.65
C ALA A 50 9.92 2.81 -9.17
N ILE A 51 9.29 3.68 -8.36
CA ILE A 51 9.05 3.41 -6.94
C ILE A 51 7.96 2.34 -6.77
N VAL A 52 6.87 2.43 -7.53
CA VAL A 52 5.83 1.38 -7.52
C VAL A 52 6.44 0.03 -7.92
N GLY A 53 7.18 -0.01 -9.03
CA GLY A 53 7.84 -1.22 -9.51
C GLY A 53 8.84 -1.78 -8.49
N PHE A 54 9.68 -0.93 -7.92
CA PHE A 54 10.62 -1.32 -6.87
C PHE A 54 9.89 -1.97 -5.69
N MET A 55 8.82 -1.35 -5.16
CA MET A 55 8.11 -1.91 -4.01
C MET A 55 7.39 -3.22 -4.32
N LEU A 56 6.80 -3.37 -5.52
CA LEU A 56 6.15 -4.62 -5.91
C LEU A 56 7.17 -5.75 -6.10
N VAL A 57 8.29 -5.47 -6.76
CA VAL A 57 9.39 -6.44 -6.91
C VAL A 57 9.96 -6.81 -5.54
N TRP A 58 10.22 -5.81 -4.68
CA TRP A 58 10.76 -6.03 -3.35
C TRP A 58 9.83 -6.87 -2.47
N LEU A 59 8.50 -6.67 -2.59
CA LEU A 59 7.50 -7.49 -1.92
C LEU A 59 7.53 -8.94 -2.42
N LEU A 60 7.62 -9.16 -3.73
CA LEU A 60 7.71 -10.51 -4.31
C LEU A 60 8.99 -11.23 -3.88
N LEU A 61 10.14 -10.53 -3.88
CA LEU A 61 11.40 -11.08 -3.36
C LEU A 61 11.30 -11.40 -1.87
N GLY A 62 10.57 -10.58 -1.10
CA GLY A 62 10.24 -10.85 0.29
C GLY A 62 9.46 -12.15 0.47
N PHE A 63 8.43 -12.40 -0.35
CA PHE A 63 7.68 -13.67 -0.30
C PHE A 63 8.45 -14.88 -0.80
N ALA A 64 9.45 -14.67 -1.66
CA ALA A 64 10.31 -15.73 -2.16
C ALA A 64 11.43 -16.13 -1.17
N ASP A 65 11.53 -15.47 -0.01
CA ASP A 65 12.54 -15.70 1.03
C ASP A 65 13.99 -15.63 0.51
N VAL A 66 14.24 -14.83 -0.55
CA VAL A 66 15.59 -14.65 -1.14
C VAL A 66 16.33 -13.44 -0.58
N LEU A 67 15.69 -12.66 0.30
CA LEU A 67 16.28 -11.49 0.94
C LEU A 67 16.98 -11.87 2.25
N TRP A 68 18.06 -11.16 2.58
CA TRP A 68 18.78 -11.34 3.85
C TRP A 68 18.06 -10.72 5.06
N VAL A 69 16.94 -10.03 4.83
CA VAL A 69 16.09 -9.41 5.85
C VAL A 69 14.78 -10.15 5.98
N ASN A 70 14.32 -10.37 7.21
CA ASN A 70 12.98 -10.91 7.44
C ASN A 70 11.93 -9.83 7.18
N MET A 71 11.17 -9.99 6.11
CA MET A 71 10.14 -9.04 5.70
C MET A 71 8.79 -9.38 6.34
N ALA A 72 8.13 -8.35 6.89
CA ALA A 72 6.74 -8.42 7.31
C ALA A 72 5.78 -8.38 6.10
N ASN A 73 5.90 -9.38 5.21
CA ASN A 73 5.22 -9.40 3.92
C ASN A 73 3.69 -9.32 4.04
N ALA A 74 3.10 -9.92 5.08
CA ALA A 74 1.67 -9.82 5.33
C ALA A 74 1.27 -8.39 5.72
N ALA A 75 2.08 -7.71 6.54
CA ALA A 75 1.88 -6.30 6.86
C ALA A 75 1.94 -5.41 5.61
N HIS A 76 2.95 -5.61 4.76
CA HIS A 76 3.15 -4.82 3.54
C HIS A 76 2.01 -5.03 2.55
N THR A 77 1.60 -6.28 2.35
CA THR A 77 0.51 -6.63 1.44
C THR A 77 -0.83 -6.07 1.92
N ALA A 78 -1.18 -6.30 3.18
CA ALA A 78 -2.43 -5.79 3.75
C ALA A 78 -2.45 -4.25 3.81
N GLY A 79 -1.30 -3.64 4.12
CA GLY A 79 -1.09 -2.20 4.00
C GLY A 79 -1.41 -1.70 2.60
N LEU A 80 -0.74 -2.24 1.58
CA LEU A 80 -0.90 -1.87 0.17
C LEU A 80 -2.37 -1.98 -0.29
N ILE A 81 -2.99 -3.13 -0.05
CA ILE A 81 -4.38 -3.39 -0.41
C ILE A 81 -5.31 -2.38 0.27
N SER A 82 -5.15 -2.15 1.57
CA SER A 82 -6.00 -1.19 2.30
C SER A 82 -5.88 0.23 1.75
N GLY A 83 -4.68 0.66 1.36
CA GLY A 83 -4.44 1.93 0.67
C GLY A 83 -5.16 2.02 -0.68
N CYS A 84 -5.02 1.00 -1.51
CA CYS A 84 -5.69 0.91 -2.81
C CYS A 84 -7.21 0.97 -2.67
N VAL A 85 -7.79 0.21 -1.74
CA VAL A 85 -9.23 0.20 -1.47
C VAL A 85 -9.71 1.56 -0.99
N MET A 86 -8.98 2.20 -0.06
CA MET A 86 -9.32 3.55 0.41
C MET A 86 -9.32 4.58 -0.72
N ALA A 87 -8.32 4.54 -1.61
CA ALA A 87 -8.28 5.42 -2.77
C ALA A 87 -9.46 5.17 -3.71
N TRP A 88 -9.78 3.91 -3.99
CA TRP A 88 -10.92 3.56 -4.82
C TRP A 88 -12.24 4.07 -4.23
N LEU A 89 -12.49 3.85 -2.93
CA LEU A 89 -13.70 4.35 -2.25
C LEU A 89 -13.79 5.88 -2.26
N LEU A 90 -12.68 6.57 -1.97
CA LEU A 90 -12.63 8.03 -1.99
C LEU A 90 -12.95 8.58 -3.38
N THR A 91 -12.34 7.99 -4.41
CA THR A 91 -12.46 8.46 -5.80
C THR A 91 -13.83 8.15 -6.42
N LEU A 92 -14.51 7.08 -6.00
CA LEU A 92 -15.91 6.82 -6.34
C LEU A 92 -16.88 7.85 -5.73
N GLY A 93 -16.65 8.21 -4.46
CA GLY A 93 -17.52 9.14 -3.73
C GLY A 93 -17.38 10.61 -4.17
N SER A 94 -16.33 10.95 -4.89
CA SER A 94 -16.11 12.31 -5.38
C SER A 94 -16.51 12.37 -6.85
N GLY A 95 -17.57 13.13 -7.16
CA GLY A 95 -18.19 13.17 -8.49
C GLY A 95 -17.24 13.39 -9.68
N LYS A 96 -17.76 13.13 -10.90
CA LYS A 96 -17.00 13.23 -12.15
C LYS A 96 -16.27 14.58 -12.25
N PRO A 97 -15.03 14.60 -12.79
CA PRO A 97 -14.32 15.85 -13.01
C PRO A 97 -15.21 16.80 -13.81
N THR A 98 -15.44 18.00 -13.28
CA THR A 98 -15.93 19.11 -14.09
C THR A 98 -14.85 19.40 -15.12
N ALA A 99 -15.12 19.13 -16.39
CA ALA A 99 -14.28 19.59 -17.48
C ALA A 99 -14.19 21.12 -17.36
N ARG A 100 -12.98 21.65 -17.14
CA ARG A 100 -12.67 23.05 -17.40
C ARG A 100 -12.09 23.16 -18.79
#